data_AF-A0A330L7X9-F1
#
_entry.id   AF-A0A330L7X9-F1
#
_cell.length_a   1.000
_cell.length_b   1.000
_cell.length_c   1.000
_cell.angle_alpha   90.00
_cell.angle_beta   90.00
_cell.angle_gamma   90.00
#
_symmetry.space_group_name_H-M   'P 1'
#
loop_
_entity.id
_entity.type
_entity.pdbx_description
1 polymer ?
#
loop_
_entity_poly.entity_id
_entity_poly.type
_entity_poly.pdbx_seq_one_letter_code
_entity_poly.pdbx_strand_id
1 'polypeptide(L)'
;MIFLRRQLPLLITMITGLIFAGQYYVPHPASEQLLTSATKWLQIIGGFALVLGVTSLFQVHAAKIRRKEAGWGYSVVLYAGMLGTMAVGWWANGKESVEGVSTAFGWVYNFMMVPLQGTMFAILAFFIASAAYRSFRARSREAAVLLVAAVIVMMGRVPLGEYLVPVSGDISQWILNVLNASVRRAILIGVSLGAVALSFKIIFGVERSYLGGGKE
;
A
#
# COMPACT_ATOMS: atom_id res chain seq x y z
N MET A 1 -22.09 -30.17 -17.45
CA MET A 1 -21.27 -30.00 -16.23
C MET A 1 -21.05 -28.53 -15.86
N ILE A 2 -22.10 -27.71 -15.86
CA ILE A 2 -22.05 -26.29 -15.45
C ILE A 2 -22.15 -26.16 -13.92
N PHE A 3 -22.92 -27.05 -13.29
CA PHE A 3 -23.09 -27.10 -11.84
C PHE A 3 -21.74 -27.27 -11.11
N LEU A 4 -20.99 -28.33 -11.43
CA LEU A 4 -19.70 -28.64 -10.78
C LEU A 4 -18.61 -27.59 -11.03
N ARG A 5 -18.58 -26.96 -12.22
CA ARG A 5 -17.51 -26.02 -12.59
C ARG A 5 -17.80 -24.58 -12.22
N ARG A 6 -19.06 -24.21 -11.99
CA ARG A 6 -19.47 -22.80 -11.80
C ARG A 6 -20.40 -22.60 -10.61
N GLN A 7 -21.44 -23.40 -10.44
CA GLN A 7 -22.40 -23.19 -9.34
C GLN A 7 -21.84 -23.68 -8.00
N LEU A 8 -21.12 -24.80 -7.97
CA LEU A 8 -20.54 -25.34 -6.75
C LEU A 8 -19.46 -24.40 -6.15
N PRO A 9 -18.48 -23.88 -6.92
CA PRO A 9 -17.52 -22.91 -6.38
C PRO A 9 -18.18 -21.63 -5.85
N LEU A 10 -19.18 -21.10 -6.56
CA LEU A 10 -19.92 -19.90 -6.14
C LEU A 10 -20.67 -20.13 -4.82
N LEU A 11 -21.29 -21.30 -4.67
CA LEU A 11 -22.02 -21.66 -3.46
C LEU A 11 -21.06 -21.81 -2.27
N ILE A 12 -19.89 -22.42 -2.49
CA ILE A 12 -18.84 -22.51 -1.47
C ILE A 12 -18.39 -21.10 -1.06
N THR A 13 -18.05 -20.23 -2.01
CA THR A 13 -17.61 -18.85 -1.68
C THR A 13 -18.68 -18.05 -0.95
N MET A 14 -19.95 -18.22 -1.32
CA MET A 14 -21.07 -17.56 -0.65
C MET A 14 -21.21 -18.03 0.80
N ILE A 15 -21.25 -19.35 1.02
CA ILE A 15 -21.41 -19.91 2.37
C ILE A 15 -20.21 -19.55 3.25
N THR A 16 -18.99 -19.76 2.75
CA THR A 16 -17.77 -19.44 3.49
C THR A 16 -17.69 -17.95 3.80
N GLY A 17 -18.01 -17.07 2.83
CA GLY A 17 -18.02 -15.63 3.02
C GLY A 17 -19.03 -15.18 4.09
N LEU A 18 -20.25 -15.72 4.07
CA LEU A 18 -21.28 -15.42 5.08
C LEU A 18 -20.88 -15.93 6.47
N ILE A 19 -20.28 -17.13 6.55
CA ILE A 19 -19.78 -17.68 7.83
C ILE A 19 -18.72 -16.76 8.41
N PHE A 20 -17.70 -16.36 7.65
CA PHE A 20 -16.64 -15.47 8.17
C PHE A 20 -17.15 -14.06 8.50
N ALA A 21 -18.11 -13.54 7.72
CA ALA A 21 -18.74 -12.26 8.02
C ALA A 21 -19.49 -12.29 9.38
N GLY A 22 -20.22 -13.37 9.66
CA GLY A 22 -20.90 -13.55 10.94
C GLY A 22 -19.95 -13.88 12.10
N GLN A 23 -18.95 -14.72 11.86
CA GLN A 23 -17.97 -15.19 12.83
C GLN A 23 -17.24 -14.04 13.53
N TYR A 24 -16.90 -12.96 12.80
CA TYR A 24 -16.22 -11.79 13.36
C TYR A 24 -16.97 -11.12 14.53
N TYR A 25 -18.31 -11.21 14.56
CA TYR A 25 -19.14 -10.57 15.58
C TYR A 25 -19.54 -11.49 16.74
N VAL A 26 -19.11 -12.77 16.73
CA VAL A 26 -19.48 -13.77 17.74
C VAL A 26 -18.28 -14.07 18.66
N PRO A 27 -18.27 -13.59 19.91
CA PRO A 27 -17.18 -13.83 20.87
C PRO A 27 -17.36 -15.18 21.57
N HIS A 28 -17.20 -16.28 20.83
CA HIS A 28 -17.30 -17.65 21.34
C HIS A 28 -16.02 -18.46 21.01
N PRO A 29 -15.55 -19.38 21.87
CA PRO A 29 -14.30 -20.11 21.63
C PRO A 29 -14.26 -20.86 20.28
N ALA A 30 -15.38 -21.42 19.82
CA ALA A 30 -15.45 -22.07 18.51
C ALA A 30 -15.28 -21.07 17.34
N SER A 31 -15.78 -19.84 17.50
CA SER A 31 -15.61 -18.75 16.53
C SER A 31 -14.13 -18.35 16.42
N GLU A 32 -13.45 -18.18 17.56
CA GLU A 32 -12.02 -17.85 17.61
C GLU A 32 -11.16 -18.97 17.01
N GLN A 33 -11.52 -20.24 17.25
CA GLN A 33 -10.82 -21.38 16.67
C GLN A 33 -10.96 -21.43 15.14
N LEU A 34 -12.15 -21.13 14.60
CA LEU A 34 -12.38 -21.03 13.16
C LEU A 34 -11.53 -19.91 12.55
N LEU A 35 -11.53 -18.71 13.15
CA LEU A 35 -10.70 -17.58 12.69
C LEU A 35 -9.21 -17.91 12.71
N THR A 36 -8.74 -18.53 13.79
CA THR A 36 -7.34 -18.92 13.96
C THR A 36 -6.94 -19.94 12.90
N SER A 37 -7.79 -20.93 12.63
CA SER A 37 -7.55 -21.97 11.62
C SER A 37 -7.51 -21.37 10.20
N ALA A 38 -8.46 -20.50 9.89
CA ALA A 38 -8.51 -19.78 8.61
C ALA A 38 -7.29 -18.88 8.42
N THR A 39 -6.89 -18.17 9.47
CA THR A 39 -5.69 -17.32 9.46
C THR A 39 -4.43 -18.15 9.22
N LYS A 40 -4.30 -19.32 9.83
CA LYS A 40 -3.21 -20.26 9.55
C LYS A 40 -3.20 -20.71 8.08
N TRP A 41 -4.36 -21.04 7.51
CA TRP A 41 -4.46 -21.39 6.08
C TRP A 41 -4.05 -20.20 5.19
N LEU A 42 -4.52 -19.00 5.50
CA LEU A 42 -4.14 -17.78 4.78
C LEU A 42 -2.64 -17.50 4.88
N GLN A 43 -2.00 -17.73 6.02
CA GLN A 43 -0.54 -17.62 6.17
C GLN A 43 0.20 -18.64 5.32
N ILE A 44 -0.26 -19.90 5.28
CA ILE A 44 0.32 -20.94 4.42
C ILE A 44 0.18 -20.55 2.94
N ILE A 45 -1.02 -20.14 2.51
CA ILE A 45 -1.28 -19.66 1.14
C ILE A 45 -0.40 -18.43 0.84
N GLY A 46 -0.26 -17.51 1.80
CA GLY A 46 0.61 -16.35 1.70
C GLY A 46 2.07 -16.73 1.48
N GLY A 47 2.57 -17.77 2.15
CA GLY A 47 3.91 -18.33 1.90
C GLY A 47 4.09 -18.80 0.46
N PHE A 48 3.13 -19.54 -0.09
CA PHE A 48 3.16 -19.94 -1.51
C PHE A 48 3.04 -18.74 -2.46
N ALA A 49 2.20 -17.76 -2.12
CA ALA A 49 2.05 -16.53 -2.89
C ALA A 49 3.34 -15.72 -2.93
N LEU A 50 4.12 -15.68 -1.84
CA LEU A 50 5.45 -15.06 -1.83
C LEU A 50 6.40 -15.76 -2.80
N VAL A 51 6.42 -17.10 -2.83
CA VAL A 51 7.24 -17.86 -3.79
C VAL A 51 6.84 -17.54 -5.24
N LEU A 52 5.54 -17.49 -5.52
CA LEU A 52 5.03 -17.10 -6.84
C LEU A 52 5.38 -15.65 -7.19
N GLY A 53 5.29 -14.74 -6.22
CA GLY A 53 5.64 -13.33 -6.38
C GLY A 53 7.12 -13.13 -6.72
N VAL A 54 8.01 -13.79 -5.97
CA VAL A 54 9.45 -13.78 -6.23
C VAL A 54 9.75 -14.40 -7.60
N THR A 55 9.13 -15.55 -7.92
CA THR A 55 9.33 -16.22 -9.22
C THR A 55 8.87 -15.34 -10.38
N SER A 56 7.71 -14.69 -10.27
CA SER A 56 7.19 -13.75 -11.27
C SER A 56 8.14 -12.58 -11.48
N LEU A 57 8.65 -12.00 -10.38
CA LEU A 57 9.64 -10.92 -10.44
C LEU A 57 10.90 -11.35 -11.21
N PHE A 58 11.45 -12.54 -10.89
CA PHE A 58 12.58 -13.11 -11.62
C PHE A 58 12.27 -13.34 -13.10
N GLN A 59 11.10 -13.88 -13.44
CA GLN A 59 10.73 -14.14 -14.84
C GLN A 59 10.66 -12.84 -15.66
N VAL A 60 10.00 -11.81 -15.13
CA VAL A 60 9.84 -10.52 -15.80
C VAL A 60 11.19 -9.84 -16.01
N HIS A 61 12.01 -9.76 -14.96
CA HIS A 61 13.30 -9.08 -15.05
C HIS A 61 14.35 -9.89 -15.83
N ALA A 62 14.32 -11.23 -15.77
CA ALA A 62 15.20 -12.07 -16.59
C ALA A 62 14.86 -11.95 -18.08
N ALA A 63 13.57 -11.92 -18.43
CA ALA A 63 13.13 -11.68 -19.81
C ALA A 63 13.63 -10.30 -20.30
N LYS A 64 13.50 -9.26 -19.47
CA LYS A 64 13.98 -7.89 -19.77
C LYS A 64 15.49 -7.84 -20.03
N ILE A 65 16.29 -8.52 -19.20
CA ILE A 65 17.75 -8.60 -19.36
C ILE A 65 18.12 -9.37 -20.62
N ARG A 66 17.50 -10.53 -20.85
CA ARG A 66 17.77 -11.37 -22.04
C ARG A 66 17.45 -10.64 -23.34
N ARG A 67 16.36 -9.87 -23.37
CA ARG A 67 15.94 -9.07 -24.52
C ARG A 67 16.65 -7.72 -24.64
N LYS A 68 17.49 -7.36 -23.65
CA LYS A 68 18.19 -6.06 -23.56
C LYS A 68 17.26 -4.86 -23.77
N GLU A 69 16.05 -4.94 -23.23
CA GLU A 69 15.07 -3.86 -23.31
C GLU A 69 15.57 -2.61 -22.57
N ALA A 70 15.02 -1.43 -22.91
CA ALA A 70 15.40 -0.17 -22.30
C ALA A 70 15.31 -0.24 -20.76
N GLY A 71 16.38 0.16 -20.08
CA GLY A 71 16.47 0.08 -18.62
C GLY A 71 16.68 -1.33 -18.07
N TRP A 72 17.28 -2.26 -18.83
CA TRP A 72 17.68 -3.58 -18.33
C TRP A 72 18.70 -3.51 -17.17
N GLY A 73 19.55 -2.48 -17.14
CA GLY A 73 20.52 -2.28 -16.06
C GLY A 73 19.88 -2.16 -14.68
N TYR A 74 18.69 -1.54 -14.60
CA TYR A 74 17.93 -1.45 -13.36
C TYR A 74 17.44 -2.81 -12.85
N SER A 75 17.22 -3.78 -13.75
CA SER A 75 16.89 -5.15 -13.36
C SER A 75 18.06 -5.83 -12.64
N VAL A 76 19.30 -5.54 -13.04
CA VAL A 76 20.49 -6.08 -12.36
C VAL A 76 20.63 -5.47 -10.97
N VAL A 77 20.40 -4.16 -10.84
CA VAL A 77 20.38 -3.48 -9.53
C VAL A 77 19.30 -4.06 -8.63
N LEU A 78 18.12 -4.36 -9.16
CA LEU A 78 17.04 -5.02 -8.42
C LEU A 78 17.47 -6.39 -7.88
N TYR A 79 18.10 -7.24 -8.69
CA TYR A 79 18.58 -8.54 -8.23
C TYR A 79 19.69 -8.42 -7.18
N ALA A 80 20.65 -7.52 -7.39
CA ALA A 80 21.71 -7.28 -6.42
C ALA A 80 21.14 -6.78 -5.08
N GLY A 81 20.19 -5.84 -5.11
CA GLY A 81 19.53 -5.31 -3.92
C GLY A 81 18.69 -6.35 -3.19
N MET A 82 17.92 -7.16 -3.93
CA MET A 82 17.08 -8.22 -3.37
C MET A 82 17.94 -9.31 -2.71
N LEU A 83 18.89 -9.89 -3.45
CA LEU A 83 19.77 -10.94 -2.93
C LEU A 83 20.65 -10.43 -1.79
N GLY A 84 21.16 -9.20 -1.90
CA GLY A 84 21.94 -8.56 -0.84
C GLY A 84 21.13 -8.37 0.44
N THR A 85 19.91 -7.85 0.34
CA THR A 85 19.04 -7.65 1.51
C THR A 85 18.62 -8.98 2.13
N MET A 86 18.35 -10.00 1.32
CA MET A 86 18.04 -11.35 1.81
C MET A 86 19.23 -11.97 2.54
N ALA A 87 20.45 -11.87 2.00
CA ALA A 87 21.66 -12.41 2.62
C ALA A 87 21.96 -11.70 3.96
N VAL A 88 21.83 -10.38 3.99
CA VAL A 88 22.01 -9.57 5.21
C VAL A 88 20.93 -9.87 6.26
N GLY A 89 19.67 -9.99 5.82
CA GLY A 89 18.56 -10.36 6.69
C GLY A 89 18.74 -11.76 7.28
N TRP A 90 19.19 -12.72 6.48
CA TRP A 90 19.51 -14.07 6.94
C TRP A 90 20.62 -14.08 7.99
N TRP A 91 21.71 -13.35 7.75
CA TRP A 91 22.81 -13.20 8.72
C TRP A 91 22.33 -12.60 10.04
N ALA A 92 21.45 -11.61 9.99
CA ALA A 92 20.92 -10.93 11.17
C ALA A 92 19.75 -11.67 11.87
N ASN A 93 19.42 -12.91 11.45
CA ASN A 93 18.22 -13.63 11.90
C ASN A 93 16.92 -12.81 11.76
N GLY A 94 16.86 -11.94 10.75
CA GLY A 94 15.74 -11.04 10.48
C GLY A 94 15.53 -9.92 11.50
N LYS A 95 16.47 -9.72 12.45
CA LYS A 95 16.35 -8.68 13.48
C LYS A 95 17.03 -7.40 13.02
N GLU A 96 16.33 -6.27 13.08
CA GLU A 96 16.89 -4.95 12.75
C GLU A 96 17.84 -4.42 13.84
N SER A 97 17.61 -4.81 15.10
CA SER A 97 18.46 -4.46 16.23
C SER A 97 18.60 -5.63 17.21
N VAL A 98 19.80 -5.79 17.77
CA VAL A 98 20.07 -6.71 18.89
C VAL A 98 20.71 -5.89 19.99
N GLU A 99 20.11 -5.91 21.19
CA GLU A 99 20.61 -5.19 22.37
C GLU A 99 20.86 -3.69 22.16
N GLY A 100 20.02 -3.04 21.35
CA GLY A 100 20.13 -1.61 21.04
C GLY A 100 21.18 -1.26 19.98
N VAL A 101 21.95 -2.23 19.49
CA VAL A 101 22.88 -2.07 18.37
C VAL A 101 22.19 -2.46 17.07
N SER A 102 22.27 -1.61 16.05
CA SER A 102 21.75 -1.90 14.72
C SER A 102 22.49 -3.07 14.11
N THR A 103 21.76 -4.09 13.64
CA THR A 103 22.36 -5.17 12.86
C THR A 103 22.68 -4.68 11.44
N ALA A 104 23.35 -5.50 10.64
CA ALA A 104 23.53 -5.24 9.23
C ALA A 104 22.18 -5.08 8.49
N PHE A 105 21.14 -5.80 8.91
CA PHE A 105 19.78 -5.65 8.37
C PHE A 105 19.15 -4.31 8.76
N GLY A 106 19.31 -3.90 10.03
CA GLY A 106 18.91 -2.57 10.48
C GLY A 106 19.66 -1.44 9.75
N TRP A 107 20.93 -1.66 9.38
CA TRP A 107 21.69 -0.69 8.59
C TRP A 107 21.11 -0.53 7.18
N VAL A 108 20.84 -1.65 6.48
CA VAL A 108 20.19 -1.62 5.16
C VAL A 108 18.83 -0.92 5.24
N TYR A 109 18.05 -1.20 6.28
CA TYR A 109 16.78 -0.52 6.51
C TYR A 109 16.96 0.99 6.66
N ASN A 110 17.79 1.44 7.60
CA ASN A 110 17.94 2.85 7.93
C ASN A 110 18.65 3.68 6.85
N PHE A 111 19.60 3.08 6.12
CA PHE A 111 20.44 3.82 5.18
C PHE A 111 20.13 3.53 3.70
N MET A 112 19.31 2.52 3.39
CA MET A 112 18.82 2.30 2.03
C MET A 112 17.31 2.48 1.97
N MET A 113 16.52 1.72 2.73
CA MET A 113 15.06 1.75 2.62
C MET A 113 14.48 3.12 2.98
N VAL A 114 14.86 3.69 4.12
CA VAL A 114 14.34 4.99 4.59
C VAL A 114 14.68 6.13 3.61
N PRO A 115 15.94 6.32 3.16
CA PRO A 115 16.26 7.35 2.17
C PRO A 115 15.60 7.10 0.80
N LEU A 116 15.48 5.86 0.34
CA LEU A 116 14.79 5.56 -0.91
C LEU A 116 13.30 5.91 -0.85
N GLN A 117 12.62 5.64 0.27
CA GLN A 117 11.26 6.11 0.49
C GLN A 117 11.18 7.64 0.52
N GLY A 118 12.16 8.29 1.17
CA GLY A 118 12.31 9.75 1.19
C GLY A 118 12.46 10.35 -0.20
N THR A 119 13.27 9.75 -1.09
CA THR A 119 13.44 10.23 -2.47
C THR A 119 12.19 10.04 -3.31
N MET A 120 11.48 8.91 -3.18
CA MET A 120 10.18 8.72 -3.82
C MET A 120 9.18 9.78 -3.38
N PHE A 121 9.10 10.06 -2.07
CA PHE A 121 8.22 11.10 -1.54
C PHE A 121 8.63 12.51 -2.00
N ALA A 122 9.93 12.83 -2.02
CA ALA A 122 10.43 14.11 -2.49
C ALA A 122 10.14 14.34 -3.98
N ILE A 123 10.33 13.31 -4.82
CA ILE A 123 10.00 13.36 -6.24
C ILE A 123 8.50 13.54 -6.45
N LEU A 124 7.66 12.83 -5.69
CA LEU A 124 6.21 13.02 -5.72
C LEU A 124 5.83 14.45 -5.32
N ALA A 125 6.43 15.00 -4.25
CA ALA A 125 6.20 16.38 -3.84
C ALA A 125 6.58 17.37 -4.94
N PHE A 126 7.73 17.18 -5.60
CA PHE A 126 8.15 18.01 -6.73
C PHE A 126 7.18 17.91 -7.92
N PHE A 127 6.75 16.71 -8.30
CA PHE A 127 5.80 16.53 -9.40
C PHE A 127 4.41 17.09 -9.07
N ILE A 128 3.94 16.91 -7.84
CA ILE A 128 2.70 17.51 -7.36
C ILE A 128 2.84 19.03 -7.41
N ALA A 129 3.92 19.61 -6.88
CA ALA A 129 4.17 21.05 -6.92
C ALA A 129 4.29 21.59 -8.35
N SER A 130 4.94 20.86 -9.27
CA SER A 130 5.06 21.25 -10.68
C SER A 130 3.75 21.13 -11.44
N ALA A 131 2.97 20.07 -11.21
CA ALA A 131 1.63 19.90 -11.77
C ALA A 131 0.69 20.97 -11.23
N ALA A 132 0.73 21.19 -9.91
CA ALA A 132 0.06 22.26 -9.19
C ALA A 132 0.43 23.62 -9.76
N TYR A 133 1.69 23.99 -9.91
CA TYR A 133 2.07 25.28 -10.49
C TYR A 133 1.56 25.46 -11.92
N ARG A 134 1.63 24.40 -12.75
CA ARG A 134 1.09 24.40 -14.12
C ARG A 134 -0.44 24.47 -14.17
N SER A 135 -1.15 23.91 -13.18
CA SER A 135 -2.62 23.92 -13.10
C SER A 135 -3.19 25.09 -12.29
N PHE A 136 -2.43 25.65 -11.34
CA PHE A 136 -2.70 26.78 -10.46
C PHE A 136 -2.14 28.10 -11.00
N ARG A 137 -2.14 28.29 -12.32
CA ARG A 137 -2.36 29.66 -12.82
C ARG A 137 -3.75 30.00 -12.32
N ALA A 138 -3.93 31.05 -11.51
CA ALA A 138 -5.21 31.42 -10.88
C ALA A 138 -6.32 31.64 -11.94
N ARG A 139 -6.86 30.53 -12.43
CA ARG A 139 -7.75 30.45 -13.58
C ARG A 139 -9.20 30.27 -13.13
N SER A 140 -9.39 29.84 -11.88
CA SER A 140 -10.68 29.70 -11.23
C SER A 140 -10.59 30.12 -9.76
N ARG A 141 -11.75 30.42 -9.14
CA ARG A 141 -11.84 30.85 -7.74
C ARG A 141 -11.41 29.71 -6.79
N GLU A 142 -11.69 28.46 -7.16
CA GLU A 142 -11.34 27.26 -6.39
C GLU A 142 -9.83 27.04 -6.37
N ALA A 143 -9.17 27.20 -7.53
CA ALA A 143 -7.71 27.13 -7.65
C ALA A 143 -7.00 28.19 -6.80
N ALA A 144 -7.56 29.40 -6.72
CA ALA A 144 -7.02 30.46 -5.88
C ALA A 144 -7.11 30.13 -4.38
N VAL A 145 -8.22 29.55 -3.92
CA VAL A 145 -8.37 29.11 -2.52
C VAL A 145 -7.35 28.03 -2.18
N LEU A 146 -7.16 27.05 -3.07
CA LEU A 146 -6.15 25.98 -2.88
C LEU A 146 -4.73 26.53 -2.87
N LEU A 147 -4.42 27.51 -3.72
CA LEU A 147 -3.11 28.17 -3.76
C LEU A 147 -2.82 28.91 -2.45
N VAL A 148 -3.79 29.68 -1.93
CA VAL A 148 -3.64 30.40 -0.65
C VAL A 148 -3.43 29.42 0.50
N ALA A 149 -4.23 28.35 0.56
CA ALA A 149 -4.08 27.32 1.59
C ALA A 149 -2.68 26.65 1.52
N ALA A 150 -2.18 26.35 0.32
CA ALA A 150 -0.87 25.76 0.12
C ALA A 150 0.27 26.69 0.59
N VAL A 151 0.19 27.98 0.29
CA VAL A 151 1.18 28.98 0.75
C VAL A 151 1.22 29.06 2.27
N ILE A 152 0.05 29.12 2.93
CA ILE A 152 -0.05 29.15 4.40
C ILE A 152 0.56 27.90 5.02
N VAL A 153 0.23 26.72 4.49
CA VAL A 153 0.75 25.45 5.01
C VAL A 153 2.26 25.32 4.82
N MET A 154 2.78 25.73 3.65
CA MET A 154 4.23 25.70 3.40
C MET A 154 4.98 26.68 4.31
N MET A 155 4.44 27.88 4.54
CA MET A 155 5.03 28.85 5.46
C MET A 155 5.12 28.29 6.89
N GLY A 156 4.05 27.68 7.41
CA GLY A 156 4.05 27.10 8.76
C GLY A 156 4.86 25.80 8.92
N ARG A 157 5.44 25.24 7.85
CA ARG A 157 6.28 24.03 7.90
C ARG A 157 7.76 24.30 7.69
N VAL A 158 8.12 25.51 7.25
CA VAL A 158 9.51 25.94 7.08
C VAL A 158 9.93 26.71 8.33
N PRO A 159 11.07 26.39 8.97
CA PRO A 159 11.54 27.11 10.16
C PRO A 159 11.58 28.64 9.99
N LEU A 160 12.00 29.13 8.82
CA LEU A 160 11.99 30.56 8.47
C LEU A 160 10.58 31.19 8.44
N GLY A 161 9.54 30.42 8.13
CA GLY A 161 8.17 30.94 8.06
C GLY A 161 7.58 31.25 9.43
N GLU A 162 7.96 30.48 10.46
CA GLU A 162 7.57 30.75 11.86
C GLU A 162 8.25 32.01 12.40
N TYR A 163 9.51 32.26 12.03
CA TYR A 163 10.20 33.51 12.38
C TYR A 163 9.56 34.75 11.74
N LEU A 164 9.05 34.65 10.51
CA LEU A 164 8.42 35.77 9.80
C LEU A 164 6.97 36.00 10.22
N VAL A 165 6.21 34.92 10.42
CA VAL A 165 4.80 34.95 10.81
C VAL A 165 4.57 33.87 11.88
N PRO A 166 4.63 34.23 13.18
CA PRO A 166 4.51 33.26 14.28
C PRO A 166 3.22 32.43 14.25
N VAL A 167 2.11 33.01 13.76
CA VAL A 167 0.80 32.34 13.69
C VAL A 167 0.70 31.34 12.52
N SER A 168 1.66 31.35 11.58
CA SER A 168 1.63 30.47 10.41
C SER A 168 1.69 28.99 10.77
N GLY A 169 2.41 28.64 11.85
CA GLY A 169 2.50 27.27 12.38
C GLY A 169 1.14 26.76 12.87
N ASP A 170 0.45 27.52 13.72
CA ASP A 170 -0.85 27.15 14.28
C ASP A 170 -1.93 26.97 13.21
N ILE A 171 -1.99 27.90 12.24
CA ILE A 171 -2.96 27.80 11.13
C ILE A 171 -2.63 26.59 10.24
N SER A 172 -1.36 26.36 9.95
CA SER A 172 -0.90 25.19 9.18
C SER A 172 -1.28 23.88 9.89
N GLN A 173 -1.06 23.80 11.21
CA GLN A 173 -1.47 22.65 12.01
C GLN A 173 -2.99 22.47 12.03
N TRP A 174 -3.77 23.54 12.15
CA TRP A 174 -5.24 23.47 12.09
C TRP A 174 -5.72 22.94 10.74
N ILE A 175 -5.18 23.46 9.62
CA ILE A 175 -5.51 22.98 8.26
C ILE A 175 -5.21 21.49 8.14
N LEU A 176 -4.08 21.02 8.65
CA LEU A 176 -3.68 19.62 8.52
C LEU A 176 -4.46 18.69 9.46
N ASN A 177 -4.65 19.09 10.71
CA ASN A 177 -5.26 18.23 11.74
C ASN A 177 -6.78 18.24 11.69
N VAL A 178 -7.41 19.28 11.16
CA VAL A 178 -8.87 19.38 11.03
C VAL A 178 -9.28 19.10 9.60
N LEU A 179 -8.89 19.95 8.64
CA LEU A 179 -9.39 19.85 7.26
C LEU A 179 -8.81 18.64 6.52
N ASN A 180 -7.48 18.52 6.47
CA ASN A 180 -6.82 17.42 5.77
C ASN A 180 -7.14 16.07 6.44
N ALA A 181 -7.07 15.99 7.76
CA ALA A 181 -7.43 14.78 8.49
C ALA A 181 -8.88 14.34 8.23
N SER A 182 -9.82 15.28 8.13
CA SER A 182 -11.22 14.98 7.79
C SER A 182 -11.35 14.41 6.39
N VAL A 183 -10.68 15.02 5.40
CA VAL A 183 -10.67 14.52 4.01
C VAL A 183 -10.02 13.15 3.92
N ARG A 184 -8.87 12.94 4.59
CA ARG A 184 -8.19 11.66 4.64
C ARG A 184 -9.08 10.58 5.23
N ARG A 185 -9.78 10.87 6.33
CA ARG A 185 -10.75 9.94 6.93
C ARG A 185 -11.91 9.65 5.99
N ALA A 186 -12.46 10.66 5.30
CA ALA A 186 -13.52 10.46 4.32
C ALA A 186 -13.08 9.56 3.15
N ILE A 187 -11.87 9.77 2.62
CA ILE A 187 -11.29 8.90 1.58
C ILE A 187 -11.12 7.48 2.10
N LEU A 188 -10.56 7.30 3.31
CA LEU A 188 -10.39 5.98 3.91
C LEU A 188 -11.74 5.27 4.09
N ILE A 189 -12.75 5.97 4.60
CA ILE A 189 -14.12 5.42 4.73
C ILE A 189 -14.66 5.03 3.35
N GLY A 190 -14.51 5.89 2.35
CA GLY A 190 -14.97 5.62 0.98
C GLY A 190 -14.29 4.39 0.36
N VAL A 191 -12.96 4.28 0.51
CA VAL A 191 -12.19 3.12 0.04
C VAL A 191 -12.57 1.85 0.79
N SER A 192 -12.73 1.92 2.12
CA SER A 192 -13.17 0.79 2.93
C SER A 192 -14.59 0.32 2.55
N LEU A 193 -15.53 1.24 2.36
CA LEU A 193 -16.88 0.91 1.88
C LEU A 193 -16.84 0.31 0.47
N GLY A 194 -15.99 0.83 -0.42
CA GLY A 194 -15.76 0.27 -1.75
C GLY A 194 -15.21 -1.16 -1.69
N ALA A 195 -14.26 -1.42 -0.80
CA ALA A 195 -13.72 -2.76 -0.55
C ALA A 195 -14.80 -3.71 -0.02
N VAL A 196 -15.61 -3.27 0.95
CA VAL A 196 -16.75 -4.05 1.48
C VAL A 196 -17.77 -4.37 0.39
N ALA A 197 -18.12 -3.38 -0.46
CA ALA A 197 -19.02 -3.58 -1.59
C ALA A 197 -18.47 -4.61 -2.60
N LEU A 198 -17.17 -4.55 -2.90
CA LEU A 198 -16.48 -5.55 -3.72
C LEU A 198 -16.53 -6.93 -3.07
N SER A 199 -16.24 -7.05 -1.77
CA SER A 199 -16.35 -8.31 -1.04
C SER A 199 -17.76 -8.89 -1.12
N PHE A 200 -18.82 -8.08 -0.96
CA PHE A 200 -20.20 -8.54 -1.14
C PHE A 200 -20.47 -9.03 -2.57
N LYS A 201 -20.02 -8.29 -3.60
CA LYS A 201 -20.16 -8.74 -4.99
C LYS A 201 -19.51 -10.09 -5.24
N ILE A 202 -18.36 -10.36 -4.61
CA ILE A 202 -17.66 -11.64 -4.70
C ILE A 202 -18.45 -12.73 -3.95
N ILE A 203 -18.87 -12.47 -2.70
CA ILE A 203 -19.63 -13.43 -1.87
C ILE A 203 -20.93 -13.85 -2.56
N PHE A 204 -21.69 -12.90 -3.11
CA PHE A 204 -22.92 -13.18 -3.84
C PHE A 204 -22.69 -13.64 -5.28
N GLY A 205 -21.44 -13.76 -5.71
CA GLY A 205 -21.10 -14.30 -7.02
C GLY A 205 -21.52 -13.42 -8.20
N VAL A 206 -21.72 -12.13 -7.96
CA VAL A 206 -21.92 -11.11 -9.00
C VAL A 206 -20.60 -10.88 -9.73
N GLU A 207 -19.51 -10.80 -8.97
CA GLU A 207 -18.15 -10.66 -9.50
C GLU A 207 -17.42 -12.01 -9.46
N ARG A 208 -17.04 -12.51 -10.64
CA ARG A 208 -16.51 -13.88 -10.84
C ARG A 208 -15.09 -13.90 -11.40
N SER A 209 -14.39 -12.77 -11.35
CA SER A 209 -13.03 -12.59 -11.87
C SER A 209 -12.04 -13.62 -11.33
N TYR A 210 -12.22 -14.06 -10.08
CA TYR A 210 -11.40 -15.08 -9.43
C TYR A 210 -11.60 -16.53 -9.95
N LEU A 211 -12.68 -16.82 -10.68
CA LEU A 211 -12.95 -18.16 -11.22
C LEU A 211 -12.23 -18.43 -12.56
N GLY A 212 -11.39 -17.50 -13.03
CA GLY A 212 -10.59 -17.68 -14.25
C GLY A 212 -11.41 -17.83 -15.54
N GLY A 213 -12.70 -17.46 -15.49
CA GLY A 213 -13.67 -17.68 -16.57
C GLY A 213 -14.11 -16.39 -17.24
N GLY A 214 -13.17 -15.53 -17.61
CA GLY A 214 -13.44 -14.44 -18.55
C GLY A 214 -13.28 -14.96 -19.98
N LYS A 215 -14.40 -15.33 -20.61
CA LYS A 215 -14.54 -15.11 -22.06
C LYS A 215 -15.26 -13.77 -22.21
N GLU A 216 -14.50 -12.71 -22.02
CA GLU A 216 -14.57 -11.50 -22.84
C GLU A 216 -13.17 -11.31 -23.43
#